data_AF-M5RKE8-F1
#
_entry.id   AF-M5RKE8-F1
#
_cell.length_a   1.000
_cell.length_b   1.000
_cell.length_c   1.000
_cell.angle_alpha   90.00
_cell.angle_beta   90.00
_cell.angle_gamma   90.00
#
_symmetry.space_group_name_H-M   'P 1'
#
loop_
_entity.id
_entity.type
_entity.pdbx_description
1 polymer ?
#
loop_
_entity_poly.entity_id
_entity_poly.type
_entity_poly.pdbx_seq_one_letter_code
_entity_poly.pdbx_strand_id
1 'polypeptide(L)'
;MVELLVVIAIIGVLVGLLLPAVQAAREAARRMQCQNNMKQFGLAMHNHMSAFGAFPPGNVNYDESGNRFKTGGWQHGQNELGWHWLPMLFPYLEQPGMWELVQRCEDDRADDHTSNPCDHCEYFAEFEHLGREQLASFDKCP
;
A
#
# COMPACT_ATOMS: atom_id res chain seq x y z
N MET A 1 30.59 33.94 38.02
CA MET A 1 29.11 33.91 37.83
C MET A 1 28.69 34.45 36.46
N VAL A 2 29.27 35.56 35.97
CA VAL A 2 28.95 36.13 34.64
C VAL A 2 29.32 35.20 33.48
N GLU A 3 30.43 34.46 33.57
CA GLU A 3 30.87 33.52 32.52
C GLU A 3 29.81 32.44 32.20
N LEU A 4 29.08 31.94 33.20
CA LEU A 4 28.04 30.94 33.00
C LEU A 4 26.78 31.53 32.34
N LEU A 5 26.47 32.80 32.60
CA LEU A 5 25.30 33.46 32.03
C LEU A 5 25.44 33.69 30.52
N VAL A 6 26.65 34.04 30.07
CA VAL A 6 26.94 34.25 28.64
C VAL A 6 26.76 32.94 27.86
N VAL A 7 27.21 31.82 28.42
CA VAL A 7 27.09 30.50 27.78
C VAL A 7 25.63 30.10 27.61
N ILE A 8 24.81 30.27 28.65
CA ILE A 8 23.38 29.93 28.59
C ILE A 8 22.65 30.82 27.57
N ALA A 9 22.99 32.11 27.50
CA ALA A 9 22.40 33.03 26.51
C ALA A 9 22.69 32.59 25.06
N ILE A 10 23.92 32.16 24.77
CA ILE A 10 24.30 31.66 23.44
C ILE A 10 23.54 30.37 23.10
N ILE A 11 23.46 29.41 24.03
CA ILE A 11 22.71 28.16 23.82
C ILE A 11 21.23 28.45 23.56
N GLY A 12 20.62 29.39 24.32
CA GLY A 12 19.23 29.79 24.14
C GLY A 12 18.94 30.36 22.75
N VAL A 13 19.82 31.21 22.22
CA VAL A 13 19.71 31.76 20.85
C VAL A 13 19.86 30.65 19.81
N LEU A 14 20.85 29.76 19.97
CA LEU A 14 21.07 28.65 19.03
C LEU A 14 19.85 27.70 19.00
N VAL A 15 19.32 27.29 20.16
CA VAL A 15 18.14 26.42 20.23
C VAL A 15 16.90 27.14 19.70
N GLY A 16 16.72 28.43 20.00
CA GLY A 16 15.59 29.22 19.51
C GLY A 16 15.54 29.30 17.98
N LEU A 17 16.70 29.33 17.31
CA LEU A 17 16.78 29.30 15.85
C LEU A 17 16.62 27.87 15.28
N LEU A 18 17.06 26.84 16.00
CA LEU A 18 17.05 25.45 15.52
C LEU A 18 15.68 24.77 15.62
N LEU A 19 14.88 25.07 16.65
CA LEU A 19 13.60 24.39 16.89
C LEU A 19 12.58 24.51 15.73
N PRO A 20 12.26 25.71 15.20
CA PRO A 20 11.35 25.86 14.07
C PRO A 20 11.93 25.24 12.78
N ALA A 21 13.25 25.31 12.59
CA ALA A 21 13.92 24.74 11.43
C ALA A 21 13.84 23.20 11.39
N VAL A 22 13.99 22.53 12.54
CA VAL A 22 13.89 21.06 12.63
C VAL A 22 12.47 20.59 12.32
N GLN A 23 11.44 21.32 12.72
CA GLN A 23 10.05 20.98 12.42
C GLN A 23 9.74 21.10 10.92
N ALA A 24 10.16 22.21 10.29
CA ALA A 24 10.03 22.40 8.85
C ALA A 24 10.77 21.31 8.05
N ALA A 25 11.99 20.93 8.49
CA ALA A 25 12.74 19.85 7.86
C ALA A 25 12.04 18.49 8.00
N ARG A 26 11.45 18.20 9.17
CA ARG A 26 10.66 16.97 9.37
C ARG A 26 9.40 16.95 8.49
N GLU A 27 8.70 18.07 8.35
CA GLU A 27 7.54 18.19 7.47
C GLU A 27 7.92 18.00 6.00
N ALA A 28 9.01 18.61 5.56
CA ALA A 28 9.54 18.43 4.20
C ALA A 28 9.90 16.96 3.94
N ALA A 29 10.56 16.29 4.89
CA ALA A 29 10.89 14.86 4.77
C ALA A 29 9.63 13.99 4.65
N ARG A 30 8.61 14.24 5.48
CA ARG A 30 7.32 13.53 5.43
C ARG A 30 6.63 13.71 4.08
N ARG A 31 6.62 14.94 3.55
CA ARG A 31 6.07 15.24 2.21
C ARG A 31 6.86 14.56 1.09
N MET A 32 8.18 14.56 1.15
CA MET A 32 9.03 13.90 0.14
C MET A 32 8.80 12.39 0.11
N GLN A 33 8.70 11.76 1.29
CA GLN A 33 8.39 10.33 1.38
C GLN A 33 7.01 10.03 0.76
N CYS A 34 5.99 10.82 1.08
CA CYS A 34 4.66 10.67 0.49
C CYS A 34 4.68 10.79 -1.04
N GLN A 35 5.36 11.81 -1.58
CA GLN A 35 5.48 12.00 -3.02
C GLN A 35 6.20 10.82 -3.69
N ASN A 36 7.19 10.23 -3.02
CA ASN A 36 7.90 9.06 -3.54
C ASN A 36 7.01 7.81 -3.53
N ASN A 37 6.22 7.59 -2.48
CA ASN A 37 5.23 6.51 -2.42
C ASN A 37 4.22 6.61 -3.57
N MET A 38 3.68 7.80 -3.83
CA MET A 38 2.77 8.04 -4.95
C MET A 38 3.43 7.82 -6.31
N LYS A 39 4.70 8.21 -6.46
CA LYS A 39 5.47 7.92 -7.67
C LYS A 39 5.66 6.41 -7.87
N GLN A 40 5.93 5.65 -6.81
CA GLN A 40 6.05 4.18 -6.89
C GLN A 40 4.74 3.55 -7.37
N PHE A 41 3.58 3.98 -6.87
CA PHE A 41 2.28 3.52 -7.39
C PHE A 41 2.08 3.87 -8.86
N GLY A 42 2.41 5.11 -9.25
CA GLY A 42 2.35 5.54 -10.65
C GLY A 42 3.21 4.68 -11.58
N LEU A 43 4.46 4.43 -11.17
CA LEU A 43 5.38 3.55 -11.91
C LEU A 43 4.86 2.12 -11.98
N ALA A 44 4.35 1.57 -10.87
CA ALA A 44 3.78 0.23 -10.83
C ALA A 44 2.59 0.09 -11.79
N MET A 45 1.68 1.08 -11.83
CA MET A 45 0.56 1.11 -12.76
C MET A 45 1.00 1.18 -14.23
N HIS A 46 2.02 1.99 -14.54
CA HIS A 46 2.58 2.06 -15.89
C HIS A 46 3.29 0.76 -16.29
N ASN A 47 3.99 0.10 -15.37
CA ASN A 47 4.61 -1.20 -15.60
C ASN A 47 3.55 -2.28 -15.86
N HIS A 48 2.47 -2.29 -15.08
CA HIS A 48 1.31 -3.16 -15.32
C HIS A 48 0.71 -2.90 -16.71
N MET A 49 0.49 -1.64 -17.08
CA MET A 49 0.00 -1.27 -18.41
C MET A 49 0.95 -1.72 -19.53
N SER A 50 2.26 -1.59 -19.33
CA SER A 50 3.26 -2.04 -20.31
C SER A 50 3.26 -3.57 -20.49
N ALA A 51 2.97 -4.32 -19.43
CA ALA A 51 2.97 -5.79 -19.47
C ALA A 51 1.64 -6.37 -20.01
N PHE A 52 0.51 -5.80 -19.61
CA PHE A 52 -0.84 -6.33 -19.90
C PHE A 52 -1.63 -5.53 -20.95
N GLY A 53 -1.10 -4.39 -21.41
CA GLY A 53 -1.74 -3.52 -22.39
C GLY A 53 -2.88 -2.66 -21.82
N ALA A 54 -3.13 -2.71 -20.52
CA ALA A 54 -4.17 -1.95 -19.83
C ALA A 54 -3.79 -1.66 -18.37
N PHE A 55 -4.31 -0.57 -17.82
CA PHE A 55 -4.27 -0.31 -16.38
C PHE A 55 -5.00 -1.42 -15.60
N PRO A 56 -4.62 -1.67 -14.33
CA PRO A 56 -5.26 -2.70 -13.54
C PRO A 56 -6.77 -2.40 -13.41
N PRO A 57 -7.62 -3.41 -13.58
CA PRO A 57 -9.05 -3.24 -13.40
C PRO A 57 -9.39 -2.96 -11.94
N GLY A 58 -10.43 -2.15 -11.70
CA GLY A 58 -10.86 -1.81 -10.33
C GLY A 58 -11.09 -3.06 -9.47
N ASN A 59 -11.76 -4.06 -10.03
CA ASN A 59 -11.90 -5.40 -9.48
C ASN A 59 -11.93 -6.44 -10.61
N VAL A 60 -11.47 -7.65 -10.31
CA VAL A 60 -11.76 -8.85 -11.12
C VAL A 60 -13.02 -9.47 -10.57
N ASN A 61 -13.99 -9.80 -11.42
CA ASN A 61 -15.17 -10.54 -11.00
C ASN A 61 -15.16 -11.91 -11.66
N TYR A 62 -15.67 -12.90 -10.94
CA TYR A 62 -15.86 -14.26 -11.43
C TYR A 62 -17.36 -14.49 -11.69
N ASP A 63 -17.67 -15.28 -12.71
CA ASP A 63 -19.04 -15.75 -12.95
C ASP A 63 -19.38 -16.97 -12.07
N GLU A 64 -20.67 -17.32 -11.97
CA GLU A 64 -21.15 -18.54 -11.28
C GLU A 64 -20.51 -19.85 -11.81
N SER A 65 -19.84 -19.79 -12.98
CA SER A 65 -19.14 -20.90 -13.63
C SER A 65 -17.61 -20.82 -13.50
N GLY A 66 -17.06 -19.90 -12.70
CA GLY A 66 -15.62 -19.71 -12.48
C GLY A 66 -14.85 -18.99 -13.60
N ASN A 67 -15.51 -18.47 -14.63
CA ASN A 67 -14.86 -17.71 -15.69
C ASN A 67 -14.57 -16.27 -15.25
N ARG A 68 -13.37 -15.77 -15.56
CA ARG A 68 -13.00 -14.36 -15.33
C ARG A 68 -13.81 -13.45 -16.26
N PHE A 69 -14.75 -12.68 -15.72
CA PHE A 69 -15.39 -11.62 -16.50
C PHE A 69 -14.45 -10.42 -16.67
N LYS A 70 -14.40 -9.90 -17.90
CA LYS A 70 -13.70 -8.67 -18.25
C LYS A 70 -14.47 -7.47 -17.67
N THR A 71 -14.13 -7.08 -16.44
CA THR A 71 -14.20 -5.70 -15.90
C THR A 71 -15.50 -4.93 -16.18
N GLY A 72 -16.39 -4.81 -15.18
CA GLY A 72 -17.52 -3.87 -15.22
C GLY A 72 -18.94 -4.47 -15.18
N GLY A 73 -19.13 -5.63 -14.54
CA GLY A 73 -20.46 -6.22 -14.32
C GLY A 73 -21.11 -5.79 -13.00
N TRP A 74 -22.44 -5.73 -12.98
CA TRP A 74 -23.26 -5.60 -11.77
C TRP A 74 -23.10 -6.87 -10.90
N GLN A 75 -22.66 -6.68 -9.66
CA GLN A 75 -22.40 -7.74 -8.67
C GLN A 75 -23.73 -8.35 -8.20
N HIS A 76 -23.94 -9.64 -8.41
CA HIS A 76 -25.10 -10.38 -7.89
C HIS A 76 -24.64 -11.40 -6.83
N GLY A 77 -24.06 -10.91 -5.72
CA GLY A 77 -23.71 -11.74 -4.56
C GLY A 77 -22.27 -11.58 -4.11
N GLN A 78 -22.00 -11.97 -2.85
CA GLN A 78 -20.69 -11.83 -2.21
C GLN A 78 -19.62 -12.77 -2.80
N ASN A 79 -20.04 -13.86 -3.47
CA ASN A 79 -19.16 -14.90 -3.98
C ASN A 79 -18.56 -14.58 -5.37
N GLU A 80 -18.89 -13.42 -5.95
CA GLU A 80 -18.46 -13.01 -7.31
C GLU A 80 -17.33 -11.97 -7.30
N LEU A 81 -17.00 -11.43 -6.12
CA LEU A 81 -15.92 -10.49 -5.94
C LEU A 81 -14.59 -11.23 -6.04
N GLY A 82 -13.68 -10.74 -6.87
CA GLY A 82 -12.29 -11.18 -6.93
C GLY A 82 -11.35 -10.09 -6.45
N TRP A 83 -10.05 -10.28 -6.66
CA TRP A 83 -9.03 -9.31 -6.26
C TRP A 83 -9.30 -7.90 -6.80
N HIS A 84 -9.14 -6.91 -5.93
CA HIS A 84 -9.07 -5.51 -6.33
C HIS A 84 -7.74 -5.20 -7.05
N TRP A 85 -7.64 -4.00 -7.63
CA TRP A 85 -6.50 -3.59 -8.47
C TRP A 85 -5.12 -3.60 -7.80
N LEU A 86 -5.04 -3.48 -6.47
CA LEU A 86 -3.78 -3.22 -5.76
C LEU A 86 -2.85 -4.46 -5.70
N PRO A 87 -3.34 -5.68 -5.36
CA PRO A 87 -2.55 -6.91 -5.46
C PRO A 87 -1.85 -7.13 -6.81
N MET A 88 -2.47 -6.69 -7.90
CA MET A 88 -1.90 -6.80 -9.26
C MET A 88 -0.67 -5.92 -9.45
N LEU A 89 -0.51 -4.91 -8.59
CA LEU A 89 0.64 -4.02 -8.60
C LEU A 89 1.78 -4.53 -7.72
N PHE A 90 1.57 -5.48 -6.81
CA PHE A 90 2.63 -5.98 -5.92
C PHE A 90 3.88 -6.50 -6.66
N PRO A 91 3.78 -7.19 -7.83
CA PRO A 91 4.97 -7.55 -8.61
C PRO A 91 5.79 -6.36 -9.11
N TYR A 92 5.14 -5.20 -9.26
CA TYR A 92 5.73 -3.97 -9.79
C TYR A 92 6.03 -2.94 -8.70
N LEU A 93 5.57 -3.20 -7.48
CA LEU A 93 5.98 -2.49 -6.27
C LEU A 93 7.22 -3.19 -5.72
N GLU A 94 8.10 -2.44 -5.05
CA GLU A 94 9.34 -2.99 -4.47
C GLU A 94 9.07 -3.84 -3.20
N GLN A 95 8.02 -4.67 -3.22
CA GLN A 95 7.58 -5.54 -2.14
C GLN A 95 7.37 -6.99 -2.62
N PRO A 96 8.45 -7.74 -2.90
CA PRO A 96 8.34 -9.10 -3.44
C PRO A 96 7.58 -10.07 -2.53
N GLY A 97 7.66 -9.88 -1.21
CA GLY A 97 6.96 -10.73 -0.24
C GLY A 97 5.43 -10.62 -0.31
N MET A 98 4.88 -9.47 -0.67
CA MET A 98 3.42 -9.30 -0.76
C MET A 98 2.82 -10.08 -1.92
N TRP A 99 3.54 -10.16 -3.04
CA TRP A 99 3.07 -10.95 -4.18
C TRP A 99 3.07 -12.44 -3.86
N GLU A 100 4.09 -12.92 -3.16
CA GLU A 100 4.16 -14.32 -2.72
C GLU A 100 2.99 -14.69 -1.78
N LEU A 101 2.61 -13.77 -0.88
CA LEU A 101 1.43 -13.95 -0.02
C LEU A 101 0.12 -14.03 -0.84
N VAL A 102 -0.05 -13.16 -1.84
CA VAL A 102 -1.20 -13.22 -2.77
C VAL A 102 -1.27 -14.56 -3.46
N GLN A 103 -0.13 -15.05 -4.00
CA GLN A 103 -0.09 -16.33 -4.70
C GLN A 103 -0.46 -17.49 -3.79
N ARG A 104 0.11 -17.54 -2.58
CA ARG A 104 -0.20 -18.60 -1.61
C ARG A 104 -1.67 -18.62 -1.23
N CYS A 105 -2.28 -17.44 -1.05
CA CYS A 105 -3.69 -17.36 -0.74
C CYS A 105 -4.59 -17.77 -1.92
N GLU A 106 -4.23 -17.40 -3.15
CA GLU A 106 -4.99 -17.81 -4.33
C GLU A 106 -4.94 -19.33 -4.54
N ASP A 107 -3.78 -19.96 -4.27
CA ASP A 107 -3.62 -21.41 -4.35
C ASP A 107 -4.49 -22.12 -3.30
N ASP A 108 -4.56 -21.60 -2.06
CA ASP A 108 -5.41 -22.14 -1.00
C ASP A 108 -6.92 -21.97 -1.29
N ARG A 109 -7.31 -20.85 -1.90
CA ARG A 109 -8.69 -20.60 -2.32
C ARG A 109 -9.15 -21.50 -3.46
N ALA A 110 -8.23 -21.98 -4.32
CA ALA A 110 -8.61 -22.81 -5.47
C ALA A 110 -9.41 -24.07 -5.06
N ASP A 111 -9.29 -24.50 -3.80
CA ASP A 111 -10.00 -25.64 -3.23
C ASP A 111 -11.42 -25.30 -2.71
N ASP A 112 -11.77 -24.01 -2.56
CA ASP A 112 -13.10 -23.53 -2.14
C ASP A 112 -13.61 -22.41 -3.07
N HIS A 113 -14.26 -22.80 -4.18
CA HIS A 113 -14.84 -21.86 -5.15
C HIS A 113 -16.00 -21.00 -4.61
N THR A 114 -16.36 -21.12 -3.33
CA THR A 114 -17.49 -20.38 -2.76
C THR A 114 -17.08 -19.09 -2.05
N SER A 115 -15.78 -18.88 -1.82
CA SER A 115 -15.25 -17.72 -1.10
C SER A 115 -14.60 -16.70 -2.03
N ASN A 116 -14.96 -15.43 -1.82
CA ASN A 116 -14.27 -14.29 -2.42
C ASN A 116 -12.80 -14.27 -1.93
N PRO A 117 -11.79 -14.19 -2.82
CA PRO A 117 -10.38 -14.13 -2.43
C PRO A 117 -10.08 -13.01 -1.44
N CYS A 118 -10.75 -11.86 -1.53
CA CYS A 118 -10.53 -10.79 -0.55
C CYS A 118 -10.96 -11.26 0.86
N ASP A 119 -12.12 -11.87 1.01
CA ASP A 119 -12.56 -12.39 2.31
C ASP A 119 -11.61 -13.51 2.79
N HIS A 120 -11.27 -14.46 1.90
CA HIS A 120 -10.36 -15.56 2.25
C HIS A 120 -8.98 -15.07 2.70
N CYS A 121 -8.35 -14.15 1.99
CA CYS A 121 -7.03 -13.67 2.35
C CYS A 121 -7.04 -12.70 3.54
N GLU A 122 -8.15 -11.98 3.77
CA GLU A 122 -8.28 -11.05 4.90
C GLU A 122 -8.58 -11.75 6.22
N TYR A 123 -9.33 -12.88 6.22
CA TYR A 123 -9.73 -13.55 7.46
C TYR A 123 -8.68 -14.49 8.04
N PHE A 124 -7.81 -15.05 7.20
CA PHE A 124 -6.85 -16.06 7.64
C PHE A 124 -5.52 -15.42 8.05
N ALA A 125 -5.14 -15.63 9.32
CA ALA A 125 -3.90 -15.11 9.90
C ALA A 125 -2.64 -15.65 9.20
N GLU A 126 -2.74 -16.80 8.51
CA GLU A 126 -1.66 -17.37 7.70
C GLU A 126 -1.25 -16.47 6.52
N PHE A 127 -2.14 -15.57 6.07
CA PHE A 127 -1.86 -14.60 5.01
C PHE A 127 -1.67 -13.18 5.55
N GLU A 128 -1.33 -13.03 6.84
CA GLU A 128 -1.12 -11.73 7.49
C GLU A 128 -2.32 -10.77 7.33
N HIS A 129 -3.53 -11.33 7.22
CA HIS A 129 -4.74 -10.54 6.96
C HIS A 129 -4.58 -9.59 5.75
N LEU A 130 -4.00 -10.12 4.67
CA LEU A 130 -3.73 -9.40 3.43
C LEU A 130 -4.95 -8.60 2.95
N GLY A 131 -4.84 -7.26 2.94
CA GLY A 131 -5.94 -6.35 2.57
C GLY A 131 -6.63 -5.68 3.75
N ARG A 132 -6.58 -6.30 4.95
CA ARG A 132 -7.05 -5.71 6.21
C ARG A 132 -5.95 -4.96 6.94
N GLU A 133 -4.74 -5.52 6.90
CA GLU A 133 -3.56 -4.87 7.45
C GLU A 133 -2.99 -3.83 6.49
N GLN A 134 -2.51 -2.76 7.10
CA GLN A 134 -2.01 -1.57 6.45
C GLN A 134 -0.61 -1.88 5.86
N LEU A 135 -0.35 -1.46 4.62
CA LEU A 135 0.93 -1.74 3.95
C LEU A 135 2.03 -0.90 4.62
N ALA A 136 2.83 -1.53 5.47
CA ALA A 136 3.77 -0.85 6.37
C ALA A 136 4.69 0.21 5.72
N SER A 137 5.03 0.09 4.43
CA SER A 137 5.84 1.10 3.70
C SER A 137 5.04 2.23 3.04
N PHE A 138 3.72 2.08 2.87
CA PHE A 138 2.84 3.00 2.18
C PHE A 138 1.85 3.75 3.09
N ASP A 139 1.73 3.33 4.36
CA ASP A 139 0.66 3.78 5.27
C ASP A 139 0.68 5.22 5.74
N LYS A 140 1.79 5.94 5.59
CA LYS A 140 1.91 7.27 6.20
C LYS A 140 2.43 8.26 5.19
N CYS A 141 1.48 8.91 4.51
CA CYS A 141 1.58 10.28 4.04
C CYS A 141 1.03 11.18 5.16
N PRO A 142 1.89 11.79 5.99
CA PRO A 142 1.46 12.64 7.10
C PRO A 142 0.87 13.96 6.62
#